data_AF-A0A225A679-F1
#
_entry.id   AF-A0A225A679-F1
#
_cell.length_a   1.000
_cell.length_b   1.000
_cell.length_c   1.000
_cell.angle_alpha   90.00
_cell.angle_beta   90.00
_cell.angle_gamma   90.00
#
_symmetry.space_group_name_H-M   'P 1'
#
loop_
_entity.id
_entity.type
_entity.pdbx_description
1 polymer ?
#
loop_
_entity_poly.entity_id
_entity_poly.type
_entity_poly.pdbx_seq_one_letter_code
_entity_poly.pdbx_strand_id
1 'polypeptide(L)'
;MVHKVLFWSGFGIAVRLWQLGIEMRPLLGKESLWVYPLFAGVGGSFGYWLQGIESRQQKILAERREAILEKRRRRDQRESLLSKTEEAGVLAAAS
;
A
#
# COMPACT_ATOMS: atom_id res chain seq x y z
N MET A 1 2.96 -6.61 -7.21
CA MET A 1 1.73 -7.38 -7.49
C MET A 1 2.03 -8.88 -7.41
N VAL A 2 2.79 -9.43 -8.35
CA VAL A 2 3.11 -10.88 -8.43
C VAL A 2 3.85 -11.41 -7.20
N HIS A 3 4.78 -10.65 -6.63
CA HIS A 3 5.55 -11.10 -5.45
C HIS A 3 4.71 -11.28 -4.19
N LYS A 4 3.69 -10.43 -3.97
CA LYS A 4 2.78 -10.56 -2.81
C LYS A 4 1.90 -11.80 -2.97
N VAL A 5 1.33 -12.02 -4.16
CA VAL A 5 0.51 -13.21 -4.44
C VAL A 5 1.35 -14.49 -4.34
N LEU A 6 2.56 -14.51 -4.89
CA LEU A 6 3.49 -15.65 -4.77
C LEU A 6 3.87 -15.92 -3.30
N PHE A 7 4.18 -14.87 -2.53
CA PHE A 7 4.51 -15.00 -1.11
C PHE A 7 3.34 -15.59 -0.31
N TRP A 8 2.12 -15.05 -0.49
CA TRP A 8 0.94 -15.52 0.21
C TRP A 8 0.46 -16.91 -0.25
N SER A 9 0.66 -17.26 -1.52
CA SER A 9 0.41 -18.61 -2.04
C SER A 9 1.41 -19.62 -1.46
N GLY A 10 2.70 -19.27 -1.42
CA GLY A 10 3.75 -20.06 -0.78
C GLY A 10 3.54 -20.20 0.73
N PHE A 11 3.06 -19.14 1.38
CA PHE A 11 2.69 -19.16 2.80
C PHE A 11 1.53 -20.12 3.08
N GLY A 12 0.50 -20.16 2.22
CA GLY A 12 -0.59 -21.14 2.34
C GLY A 12 -0.09 -22.58 2.27
N ILE A 13 0.86 -22.87 1.37
CA ILE A 13 1.54 -24.17 1.30
C ILE A 13 2.37 -24.44 2.56
N ALA A 14 3.11 -23.44 3.05
CA ALA A 14 3.93 -23.55 4.26
C ALA A 14 3.08 -23.84 5.51
N VAL A 15 1.90 -23.22 5.63
CA VAL A 15 0.94 -23.51 6.71
C VAL A 15 0.44 -24.96 6.63
N ARG A 16 0.19 -25.49 5.43
CA ARG A 16 -0.19 -26.90 5.26
C ARG A 16 0.94 -27.85 5.65
N LEU A 17 2.18 -27.53 5.29
CA LEU A 17 3.37 -28.29 5.72
C LEU A 17 3.56 -28.24 7.24
N TRP A 18 3.30 -27.08 7.85
CA TRP A 18 3.33 -26.91 9.30
C TRP A 18 2.26 -27.76 10.00
N GLN A 19 1.02 -27.78 9.48
CA GLN A 19 -0.05 -28.63 10.01
C GLN A 19 0.35 -30.12 9.96
N LEU A 20 0.87 -30.58 8.82
CA LEU A 20 1.31 -31.97 8.66
C LEU A 20 2.51 -32.31 9.57
N GLY A 21 3.39 -31.33 9.82
CA GLY A 21 4.49 -31.46 10.77
C GLY A 21 4.01 -31.69 12.21
N ILE A 22 2.90 -31.04 12.61
CA ILE A 22 2.28 -31.25 13.92
C ILE A 22 1.58 -32.62 13.99
N GLU A 23 0.90 -33.05 12.92
CA GLU A 23 0.19 -34.34 12.86
C GLU A 23 1.11 -35.55 12.64
N MET A 24 2.43 -35.37 12.47
CA MET A 24 3.41 -36.42 12.10
C MET A 24 2.97 -37.30 10.92
N ARG A 25 2.14 -36.79 10.01
CA ARG A 25 1.71 -37.53 8.81
C ARG A 25 2.71 -37.34 7.66
N PRO A 26 2.87 -38.35 6.78
CA PRO A 26 3.77 -38.25 5.63
C PRO A 26 3.39 -37.07 4.73
N LEU A 27 4.36 -36.17 4.51
CA LEU A 27 4.18 -34.90 3.79
C LEU A 27 3.81 -35.09 2.30
N LEU A 28 4.16 -36.23 1.70
CA LEU A 28 4.00 -36.50 0.27
C LEU A 28 3.15 -37.76 0.02
N GLY A 29 1.97 -37.83 0.62
CA GLY A 29 0.96 -38.84 0.27
C GLY A 29 0.36 -38.55 -1.11
N LYS A 30 0.28 -39.56 -1.98
CA LYS A 30 -0.25 -39.44 -3.36
C LYS A 30 -1.68 -38.87 -3.41
N GLU A 31 -2.48 -39.06 -2.37
CA GLU A 31 -3.83 -38.50 -2.23
C GLU A 31 -3.86 -37.03 -1.80
N SER A 32 -2.81 -36.52 -1.14
CA SER A 32 -2.76 -35.13 -0.63
C SER A 32 -2.12 -34.14 -1.60
N LEU A 33 -1.62 -34.58 -2.76
CA LEU A 33 -0.95 -33.70 -3.73
C LEU A 33 -1.86 -32.59 -4.28
N TRP A 34 -3.16 -32.84 -4.39
CA TRP A 34 -4.15 -31.82 -4.81
C TRP A 34 -4.40 -30.74 -3.74
N VAL A 35 -4.10 -31.03 -2.47
CA VAL A 35 -4.33 -30.08 -1.38
C VAL A 35 -3.36 -28.90 -1.48
N TYR A 36 -2.17 -29.09 -2.06
CA TYR A 36 -1.18 -28.02 -2.25
C TYR A 36 -1.65 -26.88 -3.16
N PRO A 37 -2.17 -27.12 -4.38
CA PRO A 37 -2.73 -26.05 -5.20
C PRO A 37 -4.01 -25.44 -4.58
N LEU A 38 -4.78 -26.20 -3.79
CA LEU A 38 -5.92 -25.65 -3.05
C LEU A 38 -5.48 -24.64 -1.98
N PHE A 39 -4.49 -25.00 -1.15
CA PHE A 39 -3.93 -24.10 -0.14
C PHE A 39 -3.17 -22.93 -0.75
N ALA A 40 -2.50 -23.15 -1.89
CA ALA A 40 -1.92 -22.08 -2.68
C ALA A 40 -2.99 -21.11 -3.21
N GLY A 41 -4.12 -21.64 -3.67
CA GLY A 41 -5.26 -20.85 -4.14
C GLY A 41 -5.92 -20.04 -3.01
N VAL A 42 -6.10 -20.65 -1.83
CA VAL A 42 -6.64 -19.95 -0.65
C VAL A 42 -5.66 -18.88 -0.16
N GLY A 43 -4.38 -19.22 -0.03
CA GLY A 43 -3.33 -18.27 0.35
C GLY A 43 -3.18 -17.12 -0.64
N GLY A 44 -3.18 -17.42 -1.94
CA GLY A 44 -3.14 -16.42 -3.01
C GLY A 44 -4.35 -15.49 -3.03
N SER A 45 -5.56 -16.05 -2.83
CA SER A 45 -6.80 -15.28 -2.74
C SER A 45 -6.80 -14.37 -1.50
N PHE A 46 -6.32 -14.88 -0.36
CA PHE A 46 -6.17 -14.11 0.87
C PHE A 46 -5.15 -12.97 0.70
N GLY A 47 -4.01 -13.24 0.07
CA GLY A 47 -3.00 -12.23 -0.24
C GLY A 47 -3.52 -11.13 -1.18
N TYR A 48 -4.33 -11.50 -2.17
CA TYR A 48 -4.99 -10.54 -3.06
C TYR A 48 -5.99 -9.65 -2.31
N TRP A 49 -6.76 -10.23 -1.39
CA TRP A 49 -7.71 -9.48 -0.55
C TRP A 49 -7.02 -8.47 0.38
N LEU A 50 -5.96 -8.89 1.09
CA LEU A 50 -5.16 -8.02 1.96
C LEU A 50 -4.57 -6.84 1.19
N GLN A 51 -4.10 -7.09 -0.03
CA GLN A 51 -3.57 -6.05 -0.89
C GLN A 51 -4.65 -5.01 -1.27
N GLY A 52 -5.91 -5.43 -1.39
CA GLY A 52 -7.04 -4.51 -1.60
C GLY A 52 -7.22 -3.55 -0.42
N ILE A 53 -7.01 -4.00 0.82
CA ILE A 53 -7.09 -3.17 2.02
C ILE A 53 -5.94 -2.15 2.05
N GLU A 54 -4.71 -2.60 1.79
CA GLU A 54 -3.54 -1.74 1.78
C GLU A 54 -3.62 -0.65 0.70
N SER A 55 -4.15 -0.99 -0.47
CA SER A 55 -4.38 -0.03 -1.56
C SER A 55 -5.35 1.08 -1.16
N ARG A 56 -6.40 0.75 -0.37
CA ARG A 56 -7.34 1.76 0.16
C ARG A 56 -6.65 2.69 1.15
N GLN A 57 -5.77 2.18 2.01
CA GLN A 57 -5.03 3.00 2.96
C GLN A 57 -4.07 3.95 2.25
N GLN A 58 -3.29 3.45 1.28
CA GLN A 58 -2.36 4.29 0.53
C GLN A 58 -3.08 5.38 -0.26
N LYS A 59 -4.25 5.07 -0.84
CA LYS A 59 -5.06 6.07 -1.55
C LYS A 59 -5.49 7.21 -0.62
N ILE A 60 -5.98 6.90 0.58
CA ILE A 60 -6.39 7.92 1.57
C ILE A 60 -5.19 8.76 2.02
N LEU A 61 -4.02 8.14 2.23
CA LEU A 61 -2.81 8.88 2.59
C LEU A 61 -2.34 9.80 1.45
N ALA A 62 -2.40 9.32 0.20
CA ALA A 62 -2.03 10.11 -0.97
C ALA A 62 -2.96 11.33 -1.14
N GLU A 63 -4.27 11.13 -1.06
CA GLU A 63 -5.27 12.21 -1.14
C GLU A 63 -5.06 13.28 -0.05
N ARG A 64 -4.77 12.87 1.19
CA ARG A 64 -4.46 13.82 2.27
C ARG A 64 -3.17 14.58 2.02
N ARG A 65 -2.14 13.92 1.49
CA ARG A 65 -0.86 14.54 1.16
C ARG A 65 -1.04 15.62 0.08
N GLU A 66 -1.79 15.31 -0.97
CA GLU A 66 -2.10 16.25 -2.05
C GLU A 66 -2.88 17.46 -1.52
N ALA A 67 -3.89 17.25 -0.67
CA ALA A 67 -4.66 18.33 -0.07
C ALA A 67 -3.79 19.26 0.80
N ILE A 68 -2.82 18.72 1.54
CA ILE A 68 -1.88 19.52 2.35
C ILE A 68 -0.92 20.30 1.46
N LEU A 69 -0.37 19.67 0.42
CA LEU A 69 0.55 20.33 -0.52
C LEU A 69 -0.14 21.47 -1.28
N GLU A 70 -1.39 21.27 -1.69
CA GLU A 70 -2.17 22.32 -2.35
C GLU A 70 -2.45 23.50 -1.41
N LYS A 71 -2.75 23.23 -0.13
CA LYS A 71 -2.90 24.29 0.89
C LYS A 71 -1.60 25.08 1.09
N ARG A 72 -0.44 24.41 1.10
CA ARG A 72 0.87 25.07 1.20
C ARG A 72 1.14 25.94 -0.03
N ARG A 73 0.93 25.40 -1.23
CA ARG A 73 1.07 26.16 -2.48
C ARG A 73 0.23 27.44 -2.49
N ARG A 74 -1.01 27.38 -2.01
CA ARG A 74 -1.88 28.56 -1.91
C ARG A 74 -1.40 29.58 -0.89
N ARG A 75 -0.76 29.15 0.20
CA ARG A 75 -0.16 30.04 1.19
C ARG A 75 1.06 30.75 0.61
N ASP A 76 1.95 30.00 -0.03
CA ASP A 76 3.17 30.54 -0.66
C ASP A 76 2.83 31.55 -1.78
N GLN A 77 1.77 31.28 -2.56
CA GLN A 77 1.25 32.22 -3.55
C GLN A 77 0.69 33.50 -2.93
N ARG A 78 0.00 33.43 -1.78
CA ARG A 78 -0.50 34.62 -1.08
C ARG A 78 0.63 35.43 -0.47
N GLU A 79 1.60 34.77 0.18
CA GLU A 79 2.75 35.43 0.80
C GLU A 79 3.63 36.11 -0.28
N SER A 80 3.84 35.48 -1.43
CA SER A 80 4.57 36.11 -2.56
C SER A 80 3.83 37.28 -3.19
N LEU A 81 2.50 37.21 -3.34
CA LEU A 81 1.70 38.34 -3.83
C LEU A 81 1.70 39.52 -2.86
N LEU A 82 1.62 39.26 -1.56
CA LEU A 82 1.70 40.30 -0.53
C LEU A 82 3.07 40.98 -0.53
N SER A 83 4.16 40.21 -0.54
CA SER A 83 5.53 40.75 -0.65
C SER A 83 5.71 41.60 -1.90
N LYS A 84 5.20 41.17 -3.07
CA LYS A 84 5.26 41.96 -4.31
C LYS A 84 4.42 43.25 -4.24
N THR A 85 3.32 43.24 -3.51
CA THR A 85 2.47 44.42 -3.31
C THR A 85 3.12 45.41 -2.34
N GLU A 86 3.76 44.92 -1.28
CA GLU A 86 4.54 45.73 -0.34
C GLU A 86 5.73 46.39 -1.03
N GLU A 87 6.49 45.64 -1.84
CA GLU A 87 7.59 46.19 -2.64
C GLU A 87 7.12 47.29 -3.60
N ALA A 88 5.99 47.09 -4.29
CA ALA A 88 5.41 48.09 -5.18
C ALA A 88 4.93 49.34 -4.42
N GLY A 89 4.36 49.17 -3.22
CA GLY A 89 3.94 50.29 -2.36
C GLY A 89 5.13 51.09 -1.81
N VAL A 90 6.21 50.41 -1.42
CA VAL A 90 7.45 51.06 -0.95
C VAL A 90 8.12 51.85 -2.08
N LEU A 91 8.16 51.29 -3.30
CA LEU A 91 8.71 51.99 -4.47
C LEU A 91 7.88 53.22 -4.87
N ALA A 92 6.56 53.13 -4.78
CA ALA A 92 5.66 54.26 -5.06
C ALA A 92 5.76 55.38 -4.00
N ALA A 93 6.05 55.04 -2.74
CA ALA A 93 6.23 56.03 -1.67
C ALA A 93 7.62 56.70 -1.67
N ALA A 94 8.62 56.09 -2.34
CA ALA A 94 9.97 56.60 -2.46
C ALA A 94 10.21 57.49 -3.70
N SER A 95 9.17 57.68 -4.54
CA SER A 95 9.19 58.50 -5.77
C SER A 95 8.47 59.83 -5.54
#